data_AF-A0A559M094-F1
#
_entry.id   AF-A0A559M094-F1
#
_cell.length_a   1.000
_cell.length_b   1.000
_cell.length_c   1.000
_cell.angle_alpha   90.00
_cell.angle_beta   90.00
_cell.angle_gamma   90.00
#
_symmetry.space_group_name_H-M   'P 1'
#
loop_
_entity.id
_entity.type
_entity.pdbx_description
1 polymer ?
#
loop_
_entity_poly.entity_id
_entity_poly.type
_entity_poly.pdbx_seq_one_letter_code
_entity_poly.pdbx_strand_id
1 'polypeptide(L)'
;MAAPAEISIKDLSGAWVMNKTLSDDTDPVLALQGVGWWTRKAIGLATVTLHTKQYTGDDSTTHIDISQTTENRVLNWQEREHEDHIFGHLKGRSRWLSSSDYDSEITDPFLKAEWLESIVRRGARMGRFISRVVW
;
A
#
# COMPACT_ATOMS: atom_id res chain seq x y z
N MET A 1 0.13 -11.86 -3.73
CA MET A 1 1.56 -11.47 -3.82
C MET A 1 2.28 -11.99 -2.58
N ALA A 2 3.09 -13.03 -2.69
CA ALA A 2 3.92 -13.52 -1.57
C ALA A 2 5.33 -12.95 -1.73
N ALA A 3 5.79 -12.18 -0.74
CA ALA A 3 7.18 -11.75 -0.68
C ALA A 3 8.07 -12.93 -0.22
N PRO A 4 9.34 -13.01 -0.67
CA PRO A 4 10.32 -13.95 -0.12
C PRO A 4 10.41 -13.84 1.41
N ALA A 5 10.73 -14.94 2.10
CA ALA A 5 10.72 -15.00 3.56
C ALA A 5 11.73 -14.04 4.22
N GLU A 6 12.77 -13.67 3.47
CA GLU A 6 13.83 -12.74 3.85
C GLU A 6 13.35 -11.29 3.80
N ILE A 7 12.34 -10.99 2.98
CA ILE A 7 11.79 -9.64 2.85
C ILE A 7 10.72 -9.42 3.90
N SER A 8 10.94 -8.42 4.75
CA SER A 8 9.98 -8.01 5.77
C SER A 8 9.49 -6.61 5.47
N ILE A 9 8.38 -6.20 6.09
CA ILE A 9 7.87 -4.83 5.91
C ILE A 9 8.88 -3.75 6.32
N LYS A 10 9.90 -4.10 7.13
CA LYS A 10 10.98 -3.18 7.53
C LYS A 10 11.93 -2.81 6.38
N ASP A 11 11.91 -3.54 5.28
CA ASP A 11 12.61 -3.20 4.05
C ASP A 11 11.83 -3.69 2.82
N LEU A 12 11.13 -2.76 2.16
CA LEU A 12 10.37 -3.03 0.94
C LEU A 12 11.18 -2.79 -0.34
N SER A 13 12.48 -2.52 -0.23
CA SER A 13 13.33 -2.18 -1.37
C SER A 13 13.42 -3.34 -2.36
N GLY A 14 13.17 -3.08 -3.64
CA GLY A 14 13.25 -4.11 -4.68
C GLY A 14 12.36 -3.85 -5.89
N ALA A 15 12.37 -4.83 -6.80
CA ALA A 15 11.49 -4.87 -7.97
C ALA A 15 10.40 -5.93 -7.77
N TRP A 16 9.15 -5.50 -7.80
CA TRP A 16 7.99 -6.31 -7.50
C TRP A 16 7.12 -6.45 -8.74
N VAL A 17 7.13 -7.63 -9.34
CA VAL A 17 6.28 -7.93 -10.51
C VAL A 17 5.01 -8.62 -10.05
N MET A 18 3.86 -8.09 -10.44
CA MET A 18 2.56 -8.70 -10.14
C MET A 18 2.44 -10.10 -10.75
N ASN A 19 2.13 -11.09 -9.92
CA ASN A 19 1.80 -12.43 -10.37
C ASN A 19 0.29 -12.52 -10.68
N LYS A 20 -0.07 -12.38 -11.96
CA LYS A 20 -1.46 -12.43 -12.42
C LYS A 20 -2.18 -13.75 -12.15
N THR A 21 -1.46 -14.87 -12.10
CA THR A 21 -2.04 -16.19 -11.84
C THR A 21 -2.48 -16.35 -10.39
N LEU A 22 -1.85 -15.61 -9.47
CA LEU A 22 -2.15 -15.62 -8.03
C LEU A 22 -2.87 -14.34 -7.57
N SER A 23 -3.42 -13.57 -8.51
CA SER A 23 -4.15 -12.34 -8.25
C SER A 23 -5.61 -12.50 -8.68
N ASP A 24 -6.53 -12.00 -7.86
CA ASP A 24 -7.95 -11.91 -8.21
C ASP A 24 -8.19 -10.81 -9.26
N ASP A 25 -9.37 -10.86 -9.89
CA ASP A 25 -9.79 -9.85 -10.85
C ASP A 25 -9.96 -8.47 -10.18
N THR A 26 -9.28 -7.45 -10.73
CA THR A 26 -9.36 -6.07 -10.25
C THR A 26 -10.60 -5.32 -10.75
N ASP A 27 -11.34 -5.82 -11.74
CA ASP A 27 -12.49 -5.11 -12.32
C ASP A 27 -13.57 -4.78 -11.28
N PRO A 28 -14.01 -5.69 -10.39
CA PRO A 28 -15.06 -5.40 -9.42
C PRO A 28 -14.69 -4.27 -8.46
N VAL A 29 -13.46 -4.25 -7.93
CA VAL A 29 -13.02 -3.20 -7.00
C VAL A 29 -12.86 -1.86 -7.70
N LEU A 30 -12.34 -1.84 -8.93
CA LEU A 30 -12.20 -0.61 -9.71
C LEU A 30 -13.57 -0.06 -10.15
N ALA A 31 -14.53 -0.93 -10.46
CA ALA A 31 -15.90 -0.54 -10.76
C ALA A 31 -16.57 0.10 -9.55
N LEU A 32 -16.39 -0.49 -8.35
CA LEU A 32 -16.88 0.06 -7.09
C LEU A 32 -16.29 1.45 -6.81
N GLN A 33 -15.03 1.69 -7.19
CA GLN A 33 -14.35 2.99 -7.05
C GLN A 33 -14.76 4.02 -8.11
N GLY A 34 -15.62 3.65 -9.07
CA GLY A 34 -16.12 4.53 -10.13
C GLY A 34 -15.15 4.68 -11.32
N VAL A 35 -14.16 3.80 -11.46
CA VAL A 35 -13.23 3.83 -12.61
C VAL A 35 -13.97 3.40 -13.88
N GLY A 36 -13.86 4.18 -14.95
CA GLY A 36 -14.56 3.93 -16.23
C GLY A 36 -14.20 2.58 -16.87
N TRP A 37 -15.16 1.95 -17.56
CA TRP A 37 -15.03 0.58 -18.10
C TRP A 37 -13.79 0.37 -18.98
N TRP A 38 -13.50 1.31 -19.88
CA TRP A 38 -12.33 1.23 -20.76
C TRP A 38 -11.01 1.21 -19.97
N THR A 39 -10.88 2.08 -18.96
CA THR A 39 -9.71 2.14 -18.08
C THR A 39 -9.54 0.82 -17.31
N ARG A 40 -10.63 0.24 -16.80
CA ARG A 40 -10.57 -1.06 -16.09
C ARG A 40 -10.08 -2.19 -16.99
N LYS A 41 -10.55 -2.25 -18.25
CA LYS A 41 -10.08 -3.24 -19.22
C LYS A 41 -8.59 -3.08 -19.54
N ALA A 42 -8.12 -1.84 -19.70
CA ALA A 42 -6.69 -1.59 -19.89
C ALA A 42 -5.86 -2.05 -18.68
N ILE A 43 -6.30 -1.74 -17.46
CA ILE A 43 -5.63 -2.17 -16.21
C ILE A 43 -5.55 -3.70 -16.12
N GLY A 44 -6.64 -4.42 -16.42
CA GLY A 44 -6.65 -5.89 -16.37
C GLY A 44 -5.64 -6.55 -17.33
N LEU A 45 -5.36 -5.91 -18.47
CA LEU A 45 -4.39 -6.40 -19.46
C LEU A 45 -2.94 -6.06 -19.06
N ALA A 46 -2.70 -4.98 -18.32
CA ALA A 46 -1.36 -4.55 -17.92
C ALA A 46 -0.76 -5.41 -16.80
N THR A 47 0.53 -5.72 -16.87
CA THR A 47 1.27 -6.32 -15.73
C THR A 47 1.93 -5.20 -14.94
N VAL A 48 1.52 -5.02 -13.69
CA VAL A 48 2.12 -4.01 -12.81
C VAL A 48 3.47 -4.48 -12.33
N THR A 49 4.48 -3.62 -12.49
CA THR A 49 5.77 -3.76 -11.82
C THR A 49 5.94 -2.55 -10.90
N LEU A 50 6.48 -2.75 -9.69
CA LEU A 50 6.83 -1.69 -8.75
C LEU A 50 8.33 -1.73 -8.45
N HIS A 51 9.02 -0.61 -8.64
CA HIS A 51 10.38 -0.40 -8.16
C HIS A 51 10.30 0.45 -6.91
N THR A 52 10.56 -0.18 -5.77
CA THR A 52 10.42 0.44 -4.46
C THR A 52 11.81 0.67 -3.88
N LYS A 53 12.02 1.84 -3.28
CA LYS A 53 13.21 2.15 -2.46
C LYS A 53 12.77 2.61 -1.08
N GLN A 54 13.19 1.91 -0.04
CA GLN A 54 12.94 2.31 1.34
C GLN A 54 14.24 2.79 2.00
N TYR A 55 14.18 3.92 2.70
CA TYR A 55 15.34 4.50 3.39
C TYR A 55 14.90 5.35 4.58
N THR A 56 15.85 5.67 5.45
CA THR A 56 15.65 6.63 6.54
C THR A 56 16.12 8.00 6.06
N GLY A 57 15.26 9.01 6.16
CA GLY A 57 15.58 10.39 5.84
C GLY A 57 16.39 11.07 6.95
N ASP A 58 16.83 12.30 6.69
CA ASP A 58 17.62 13.09 7.65
C ASP A 58 16.86 13.40 8.95
N ASP A 59 15.53 13.43 8.88
CA ASP A 59 14.62 13.60 10.01
C ASP A 59 14.34 12.30 10.80
N SER A 60 15.10 11.24 10.52
CA SER A 60 14.91 9.89 11.07
C SER A 60 13.55 9.25 10.75
N THR A 61 12.80 9.79 9.77
CA THR A 61 11.56 9.17 9.32
C THR A 61 11.81 8.18 8.19
N THR A 62 10.93 7.18 8.05
CA THR A 62 11.01 6.21 6.96
C THR A 62 10.39 6.78 5.71
N HIS A 63 11.13 6.73 4.60
CA HIS A 63 10.69 7.08 3.26
C HIS A 63 10.52 5.81 2.42
N ILE A 64 9.49 5.79 1.57
CA ILE A 64 9.25 4.74 0.59
C ILE A 64 8.93 5.43 -0.73
N ASP A 65 9.82 5.28 -1.71
CA ASP A 65 9.68 5.86 -3.03
C ASP A 65 9.34 4.78 -4.05
N ILE A 66 8.31 5.01 -4.87
CA ILE A 66 7.86 4.10 -5.94
C ILE A 66 8.03 4.82 -7.28
N SER A 67 8.98 4.35 -8.10
CA SER A 67 9.43 5.12 -9.25
C SER A 67 8.46 5.13 -10.44
N GLN A 68 7.59 4.12 -10.62
CA GLN A 68 6.66 4.09 -11.75
C GLN A 68 5.53 5.13 -11.65
N THR A 69 5.09 5.44 -10.44
CA THR A 69 3.87 6.25 -10.20
C THR A 69 4.16 7.60 -9.56
N THR A 70 5.44 7.98 -9.42
CA THR A 70 5.88 9.17 -8.65
C THR A 70 5.27 9.22 -7.24
N GLU A 71 4.96 8.05 -6.68
CA GLU A 71 4.33 7.95 -5.37
C GLU A 71 5.43 7.87 -4.29
N ASN A 72 5.57 8.96 -3.53
CA ASN A 72 6.52 9.06 -2.42
C ASN A 72 5.76 9.07 -1.10
N ARG A 73 6.13 8.16 -0.19
CA ARG A 73 5.51 8.04 1.13
C ARG A 73 6.54 8.36 2.21
N VAL A 74 6.14 9.23 3.13
CA VAL A 74 6.90 9.54 4.35
C VAL A 74 6.08 9.09 5.55
N LEU A 75 6.64 8.21 6.38
CA LEU A 75 5.94 7.58 7.48
C LEU A 75 5.90 8.46 8.74
N ASN A 76 5.48 9.71 8.58
CA ASN A 76 5.41 10.73 9.63
C ASN A 76 3.97 11.15 9.99
N TRP A 77 2.98 10.42 9.48
CA TRP A 77 1.54 10.65 9.68
C TRP A 77 1.00 12.03 9.22
N GLN A 78 1.78 12.81 8.48
CA GLN A 78 1.31 14.04 7.87
C GLN A 78 0.48 13.76 6.61
N GLU A 79 -0.62 14.49 6.47
CA GLU A 79 -1.46 14.46 5.28
C GLU A 79 -0.74 15.12 4.10
N ARG A 80 -0.86 14.47 2.94
CA ARG A 80 -0.28 14.94 1.68
C ARG A 80 -1.31 14.78 0.58
N GLU A 81 -1.38 15.79 -0.27
CA GLU A 81 -2.18 15.78 -1.48
C GLU A 81 -1.42 15.07 -2.60
N HIS A 82 -2.15 14.31 -3.42
CA HIS A 82 -1.63 13.63 -4.59
C HIS A 82 -2.69 13.64 -5.68
N GLU A 83 -2.30 14.02 -6.88
CA GLU A 83 -3.14 13.93 -8.07
C GLU A 83 -2.76 12.68 -8.85
N ASP A 84 -3.70 11.75 -8.96
CA ASP A 84 -3.55 10.49 -9.66
C ASP A 84 -4.42 10.45 -10.93
N HIS A 85 -3.89 9.91 -12.01
CA HIS A 85 -4.57 9.89 -13.31
C HIS A 85 -5.74 8.89 -13.39
N ILE A 86 -5.82 7.90 -12.50
CA ILE A 86 -6.92 6.93 -12.38
C ILE A 86 -7.89 7.36 -11.28
N PHE A 87 -7.35 7.78 -10.14
CA PHE A 87 -8.12 7.99 -8.91
C PHE A 87 -8.47 9.46 -8.62
N GLY A 88 -7.90 10.40 -9.38
CA GLY A 88 -8.10 11.83 -9.23
C GLY A 88 -7.37 12.38 -8.01
N HIS A 89 -8.00 13.33 -7.31
CA HIS A 89 -7.40 14.00 -6.16
C HIS A 89 -7.51 13.15 -4.89
N LEU A 90 -6.36 12.84 -4.29
CA LEU A 90 -6.23 12.00 -3.12
C LEU A 90 -5.56 12.77 -1.98
N LYS A 91 -5.97 12.44 -0.75
CA LYS A 91 -5.27 12.82 0.47
C LYS A 91 -4.83 11.57 1.21
N GLY A 92 -3.54 11.48 1.47
CA GLY A 92 -2.93 10.31 2.09
C GLY A 92 -2.04 10.67 3.25
N ARG A 93 -2.01 9.80 4.26
CA ARG A 93 -1.00 9.80 5.32
C ARG A 93 -0.61 8.38 5.68
N SER A 94 0.63 8.20 6.10
CA SER A 94 1.21 6.87 6.37
C SER A 94 2.01 6.90 7.65
N ARG A 95 2.03 5.79 8.41
CA ARG A 95 2.85 5.61 9.61
C ARG A 95 3.11 4.14 9.93
N TRP A 96 4.07 3.90 10.81
CA TRP A 96 4.18 2.61 11.49
C TRP A 96 3.03 2.45 12.51
N LEU A 97 2.49 1.25 12.59
CA LEU A 97 1.58 0.84 13.64
C LEU A 97 2.30 -0.13 14.57
N SER A 98 2.31 0.21 15.87
CA SER A 98 2.73 -0.72 16.91
C SER A 98 1.68 -1.83 17.09
N SER A 99 2.04 -2.94 17.75
CA SER A 99 1.06 -3.99 18.05
C SER A 99 -0.10 -3.48 18.92
N SER A 100 0.17 -2.58 19.87
CA SER A 100 -0.87 -1.97 20.72
C SER A 100 -1.81 -1.05 19.94
N ASP A 101 -1.26 -0.21 19.07
CA ASP A 101 -2.07 0.67 18.20
C ASP A 101 -2.89 -0.17 17.22
N TYR A 102 -2.30 -1.26 16.72
CA TYR A 102 -3.00 -2.18 15.83
C TYR A 102 -4.25 -2.78 16.48
N ASP A 103 -4.12 -3.33 17.68
CA ASP A 103 -5.24 -4.01 18.35
C ASP A 103 -6.36 -3.05 18.76
N SER A 104 -6.00 -1.79 19.05
CA SER A 104 -6.93 -0.75 19.46
C SER A 104 -7.59 0.00 18.30
N GLU A 105 -6.85 0.29 17.23
CA GLU A 105 -7.34 1.11 16.11
C GLU A 105 -7.93 0.29 14.97
N ILE A 106 -7.40 -0.90 14.70
CA ILE A 106 -7.97 -1.79 13.69
C ILE A 106 -9.07 -2.60 14.38
N THR A 107 -10.32 -2.47 13.94
CA THR A 107 -11.47 -3.16 14.55
C THR A 107 -12.05 -4.25 13.67
N ASP A 108 -11.76 -4.23 12.37
CA ASP A 108 -12.25 -5.19 11.40
C ASP A 108 -11.69 -6.61 11.72
N PRO A 109 -12.57 -7.59 12.02
CA PRO A 109 -12.14 -8.97 12.29
C PRO A 109 -11.36 -9.60 11.14
N PHE A 110 -11.70 -9.27 9.89
CA PHE A 110 -10.98 -9.77 8.71
C PHE A 110 -9.53 -9.30 8.74
N LEU A 111 -9.31 -8.03 9.08
CA LEU A 111 -7.96 -7.51 9.20
C LEU A 111 -7.23 -8.10 10.41
N LYS A 112 -7.88 -8.58 11.46
CA LYS A 112 -7.21 -9.23 12.60
C LYS A 112 -6.88 -10.71 12.40
N ALA A 113 -7.52 -11.38 11.46
CA ALA A 113 -7.39 -12.81 11.26
C ALA A 113 -6.18 -13.20 10.39
N GLU A 114 -5.79 -14.47 10.46
CA GLU A 114 -4.89 -15.16 9.50
C GLU A 114 -3.50 -14.55 9.27
N TRP A 115 -2.99 -13.73 10.19
CA TRP A 115 -1.59 -13.30 10.17
C TRP A 115 -0.65 -14.46 10.54
N LEU A 116 0.46 -14.62 9.81
CA LEU A 116 1.54 -15.54 10.20
C LEU A 116 2.06 -15.15 11.60
N GLU A 117 2.19 -16.13 12.51
CA GLU A 117 2.70 -15.88 13.87
C GLU A 117 4.06 -15.17 13.88
N SER A 118 4.91 -15.45 12.89
CA SER A 118 6.21 -14.81 12.74
C SER A 118 6.10 -13.31 12.47
N ILE A 119 5.00 -12.83 11.87
CA ILE A 119 4.72 -11.40 11.64
C ILE A 119 4.24 -10.77 12.95
N VAL A 120 3.34 -11.44 13.66
CA VAL A 120 2.81 -10.99 14.95
C VAL A 120 3.95 -10.81 15.98
N ARG A 121 4.87 -11.78 16.08
CA ARG A 121 6.02 -11.73 16.99
C ARG A 121 7.03 -10.63 16.65
N ARG A 122 7.17 -10.25 15.38
CA ARG A 122 8.14 -9.23 14.92
C ARG A 122 7.65 -7.79 15.10
N GLY A 123 6.37 -7.60 15.46
CA GLY A 123 5.82 -6.34 15.97
C GLY A 123 5.77 -5.15 15.00
N ALA A 124 6.05 -5.35 13.71
CA ALA A 124 6.05 -4.29 12.71
C ALA A 124 4.87 -4.48 11.75
N ARG A 125 3.88 -3.57 11.84
CA ARG A 125 2.79 -3.45 10.87
C ARG A 125 2.80 -2.02 10.33
N MET A 126 2.56 -1.84 9.04
CA MET A 126 2.45 -0.51 8.44
C MET A 126 0.97 -0.15 8.27
N GLY A 127 0.57 1.00 8.79
CA GLY A 127 -0.77 1.56 8.59
C GLY A 127 -0.74 2.63 7.50
N ARG A 128 -1.65 2.53 6.55
CA ARG A 128 -1.87 3.58 5.55
C ARG A 128 -3.33 4.01 5.59
N PHE A 129 -3.56 5.31 5.67
CA PHE A 129 -4.89 5.90 5.55
C PHE A 129 -4.93 6.74 4.28
N ILE A 130 -5.86 6.42 3.39
CA ILE A 130 -6.12 7.17 2.16
C ILE A 130 -7.59 7.56 2.20
N SER A 131 -7.86 8.85 2.06
CA SER A 131 -9.20 9.34 1.77
C SER A 131 -9.21 9.94 0.36
N ARG A 132 -10.26 9.63 -0.39
CA ARG A 132 -10.56 10.34 -1.63
C ARG A 132 -11.20 11.66 -1.24
N VAL A 133 -10.70 12.77 -1.78
CA VAL A 133 -11.35 14.06 -1.61
C VAL A 133 -12.53 14.08 -2.58
N VAL A 134 -13.73 13.86 -2.04
CA VAL A 134 -14.96 14.07 -2.78
C VAL A 134 -15.30 15.55 -2.60
N TRP A 135 -15.17 16.34 -3.67
CA TRP A 135 -15.71 17.68 -3.74
C TRP A 135 -17.22 17.62 -4.02
#